data_AF-A0A816HMV6-F1
#
_entry.id   AF-A0A816HMV6-F1
#
_cell.length_a   1.000
_cell.length_b   1.000
_cell.length_c   1.000
_cell.angle_alpha   90.00
_cell.angle_beta   90.00
_cell.angle_gamma   90.00
#
_symmetry.space_group_name_H-M   'P 1'
#
loop_
_entity.id
_entity.type
_entity.pdbx_description
1 polymer ?
#
loop_
_entity_poly.entity_id
_entity_poly.type
_entity_poly.pdbx_seq_one_letter_code
_entity_poly.pdbx_strand_id
1 'polypeptide(L)'
;VQSNIPVLIMGETGCGKTALIQFLCEKMLDDDLRVFHIHAGVDLKQIITTVKDYITQAEQCQVKNKRLWIFFDEFNTTSNIGLLKEIMCERTLLGEALPSNMVFLGACNPRRTKTLKIQLNDDAYIGLRKTRYEMQERLWAGVNRRLLYTVVPIPE
;
A
#
# COMPACT_ATOMS: atom_id res chain seq x y z
N VAL A 1 10.26 -21.53 -1.32
CA VAL A 1 9.91 -20.60 -0.23
C VAL A 1 8.49 -20.92 0.19
N GLN A 2 8.34 -21.49 1.38
CA GLN A 2 7.24 -22.39 1.76
C GLN A 2 6.50 -21.91 3.03
N SER A 3 6.57 -20.62 3.30
CA SER A 3 6.00 -20.01 4.49
C SER A 3 5.02 -18.94 4.02
N ASN A 4 3.73 -19.08 4.37
CA ASN A 4 2.66 -18.09 4.12
C ASN A 4 2.85 -16.83 4.99
N ILE A 5 4.08 -16.34 5.09
CA ILE A 5 4.46 -15.18 5.90
C ILE A 5 4.35 -13.96 4.97
N PRO A 6 3.55 -12.94 5.32
CA PRO A 6 3.51 -11.70 4.56
C PRO A 6 4.90 -11.05 4.56
N VAL A 7 5.47 -10.84 3.37
CA VAL A 7 6.79 -10.20 3.23
C VAL A 7 6.61 -8.72 3.00
N LEU A 8 7.18 -7.91 3.90
CA LEU A 8 7.22 -6.46 3.80
C LEU A 8 8.57 -6.01 3.24
N ILE A 9 8.56 -5.34 2.08
CA ILE A 9 9.78 -4.78 1.48
C ILE A 9 9.77 -3.26 1.68
N MET A 10 10.74 -2.75 2.44
CA MET A 10 10.94 -1.32 2.66
C MET A 10 12.11 -0.79 1.82
N GLY A 11 11.92 0.30 1.10
CA GLY A 11 12.97 0.98 0.33
C GLY A 11 12.45 2.26 -0.31
N GLU A 12 13.32 3.16 -0.76
CA GLU A 12 12.91 4.38 -1.44
C GLU A 12 12.20 4.10 -2.79
N THR A 13 11.43 5.06 -3.29
CA THR A 13 10.89 4.97 -4.65
C THR A 13 12.03 4.92 -5.67
N GLY A 14 11.87 4.12 -6.72
CA GLY A 14 12.89 3.97 -7.76
C GLY A 14 14.04 2.99 -7.46
N CYS A 15 14.07 2.33 -6.29
CA CYS A 15 15.09 1.32 -5.98
C CYS A 15 14.83 -0.08 -6.60
N GLY A 16 13.87 -0.19 -7.53
CA GLY A 16 13.62 -1.42 -8.30
C GLY A 16 12.81 -2.53 -7.60
N LYS A 17 12.16 -2.27 -6.45
CA LYS A 17 11.36 -3.30 -5.73
C LYS A 17 10.34 -3.99 -6.62
N THR A 18 9.53 -3.23 -7.34
CA THR A 18 8.49 -3.75 -8.23
C THR A 18 9.09 -4.56 -9.38
N ALA A 19 10.19 -4.08 -9.97
CA ALA A 19 10.89 -4.78 -11.05
C ALA A 19 11.51 -6.11 -10.57
N LEU A 20 12.06 -6.14 -9.36
CA LEU A 20 12.59 -7.36 -8.73
C LEU A 20 11.48 -8.40 -8.53
N ILE A 21 10.32 -7.97 -7.99
CA ILE A 21 9.19 -8.87 -7.75
C ILE A 21 8.64 -9.41 -9.08
N GLN A 22 8.46 -8.54 -10.08
CA GLN A 22 8.05 -8.93 -11.44
C GLN A 22 8.98 -9.99 -12.02
N PHE A 23 10.29 -9.75 -11.96
CA PHE A 23 11.28 -10.70 -12.46
C PHE A 23 11.22 -12.05 -11.72
N LEU A 24 11.07 -12.04 -10.38
CA LEU A 24 10.96 -13.25 -9.58
C LEU A 24 9.72 -14.08 -9.96
N CYS A 25 8.55 -13.46 -10.01
CA CYS A 25 7.30 -14.15 -10.30
C CYS A 25 7.28 -14.70 -11.73
N GLU A 26 7.51 -13.83 -12.72
CA GLU A 26 7.30 -14.18 -14.12
C GLU A 26 8.45 -14.98 -14.74
N LYS A 27 9.70 -14.73 -14.33
CA LYS A 27 10.88 -15.35 -14.97
C LYS A 27 11.46 -16.53 -14.21
N MET A 28 11.34 -16.55 -12.89
CA MET A 28 11.93 -17.62 -12.07
C MET A 28 10.90 -18.64 -11.61
N LEU A 29 9.68 -18.20 -11.28
CA LEU A 29 8.64 -19.06 -10.72
C LEU A 29 7.58 -19.48 -11.74
N ASP A 30 7.53 -18.83 -12.91
CA ASP A 30 6.44 -18.96 -13.89
C ASP A 30 5.04 -18.76 -13.27
N ASP A 31 4.96 -17.89 -12.26
CA ASP A 31 3.72 -17.51 -11.56
C ASP A 31 3.21 -16.14 -12.05
N ASP A 32 1.92 -15.88 -11.86
CA ASP A 32 1.31 -14.61 -12.25
C ASP A 32 1.45 -13.56 -11.14
N LEU A 33 1.66 -12.29 -11.50
CA LEU A 33 1.76 -11.17 -10.56
C LEU A 33 0.72 -10.09 -10.84
N ARG A 34 0.07 -9.61 -9.78
CA ARG A 34 -0.79 -8.43 -9.78
C ARG A 34 -0.28 -7.41 -8.79
N VAL A 35 -0.10 -6.18 -9.26
CA VAL A 35 0.29 -5.05 -8.43
C VAL A 35 -0.96 -4.22 -8.14
N PHE A 36 -1.25 -4.01 -6.87
CA PHE A 36 -2.31 -3.10 -6.44
C PHE A 36 -1.67 -1.89 -5.77
N HIS A 37 -1.71 -0.76 -6.47
CA HIS A 37 -1.25 0.52 -5.96
C HIS A 37 -2.31 1.13 -5.04
N ILE A 38 -2.00 1.18 -3.74
CA ILE A 38 -2.91 1.72 -2.74
C ILE A 38 -2.55 3.18 -2.52
N HIS A 39 -3.56 4.05 -2.51
CA HIS A 39 -3.42 5.48 -2.26
C HIS A 39 -4.58 6.01 -1.42
N ALA A 40 -4.50 7.25 -0.95
CA ALA A 40 -5.52 7.87 -0.09
C ALA A 40 -6.93 7.92 -0.69
N GLY A 41 -7.05 7.88 -2.03
CA GLY A 41 -8.35 7.78 -2.73
C GLY A 41 -8.90 6.37 -2.94
N VAL A 42 -8.26 5.31 -2.43
CA VAL A 42 -8.79 3.94 -2.54
C VAL A 42 -9.77 3.67 -1.41
N ASP A 43 -11.04 3.58 -1.77
CA ASP A 43 -12.13 3.27 -0.84
C ASP A 43 -12.19 1.77 -0.50
N LEU A 44 -12.80 1.46 0.65
CA LEU A 44 -13.00 0.08 1.12
C LEU A 44 -13.67 -0.81 0.06
N LYS A 45 -14.70 -0.29 -0.61
CA LYS A 45 -15.43 -1.01 -1.66
C LYS A 45 -14.50 -1.38 -2.82
N GLN A 46 -13.58 -0.49 -3.20
CA GLN A 46 -12.65 -0.73 -4.28
C GLN A 46 -11.64 -1.82 -3.91
N ILE A 47 -11.16 -1.84 -2.67
CA ILE A 47 -10.30 -2.94 -2.17
C ILE A 47 -11.06 -4.27 -2.26
N ILE A 48 -12.29 -4.33 -1.74
CA ILE A 48 -13.10 -5.55 -1.75
C ILE A 48 -13.33 -6.06 -3.18
N THR A 49 -13.77 -5.19 -4.09
CA THR A 49 -14.00 -5.57 -5.49
C THR A 49 -12.73 -6.06 -6.15
N THR A 50 -11.61 -5.36 -5.95
CA THR A 50 -10.32 -5.73 -6.55
C THR A 50 -9.83 -7.08 -6.04
N VAL A 51 -9.96 -7.35 -4.73
CA VAL A 51 -9.55 -8.63 -4.14
C VAL A 51 -10.46 -9.76 -4.63
N LYS A 52 -11.76 -9.51 -4.81
CA LYS A 52 -12.67 -10.50 -5.43
C LYS A 52 -12.25 -10.84 -6.86
N ASP A 53 -11.84 -9.86 -7.66
CA ASP A 53 -11.30 -10.11 -9.00
C ASP A 53 -10.01 -10.94 -8.96
N TYR A 54 -9.17 -10.75 -7.93
CA TYR A 54 -7.97 -11.58 -7.73
C TYR A 54 -8.30 -13.00 -7.29
N ILE A 55 -9.37 -13.23 -6.53
CA ILE A 55 -9.83 -14.58 -6.19
C ILE A 55 -10.17 -15.36 -7.46
N THR A 56 -10.96 -14.77 -8.37
CA THR A 56 -11.31 -15.40 -9.65
C THR A 56 -10.07 -15.69 -10.50
N GLN A 57 -9.07 -14.81 -10.50
CA GLN A 57 -7.81 -15.04 -11.21
C GLN A 57 -6.95 -16.12 -10.55
N ALA A 58 -6.97 -16.21 -9.22
CA ALA A 58 -6.25 -17.24 -8.49
C ALA A 58 -6.81 -18.63 -8.84
N GLU A 59 -8.13 -18.77 -8.93
CA GLU A 59 -8.78 -20.01 -9.39
C GLU A 59 -8.33 -20.40 -10.81
N GLN A 60 -8.24 -19.44 -11.73
CA GLN A 60 -7.74 -19.67 -13.09
C GLN A 60 -6.26 -20.07 -13.11
N CYS A 61 -5.43 -19.47 -12.26
CA CYS A 61 -4.02 -19.85 -12.09
C CYS A 61 -3.90 -21.26 -11.53
N GLN A 62 -4.79 -21.64 -10.61
CA GLN A 62 -4.77 -22.96 -9.97
C GLN A 62 -5.01 -24.10 -10.96
N VAL A 63 -5.88 -23.90 -11.97
CA VAL A 63 -6.07 -24.86 -13.08
C VAL A 63 -4.78 -25.12 -13.85
N LYS A 64 -3.89 -24.12 -13.92
CA LYS A 64 -2.57 -24.21 -14.57
C LYS A 64 -1.45 -24.63 -13.60
N ASN A 65 -1.80 -25.02 -12.36
CA ASN A 65 -0.85 -25.30 -11.28
C ASN A 65 0.10 -24.13 -10.97
N LYS A 66 -0.39 -22.89 -11.14
CA LYS A 66 0.32 -21.64 -10.85
C LYS A 66 -0.25 -20.93 -9.63
N ARG A 67 0.57 -20.10 -9.00
CA ARG A 67 0.17 -19.20 -7.91
C ARG A 67 -0.09 -17.80 -8.45
N LEU A 68 -0.97 -17.08 -7.76
CA LEU A 68 -1.19 -15.66 -8.01
C LEU A 68 -0.49 -14.85 -6.92
N TRP A 69 0.48 -14.04 -7.31
CA TRP A 69 1.15 -13.11 -6.42
C TRP A 69 0.42 -11.77 -6.44
N ILE A 70 0.11 -11.23 -5.27
CA ILE A 70 -0.51 -9.92 -5.10
C ILE A 70 0.48 -9.04 -4.35
N PHE A 71 0.89 -7.95 -4.99
CA PHE A 71 1.79 -6.96 -4.42
C PHE A 71 1.03 -5.68 -4.08
N PHE A 72 0.82 -5.43 -2.79
CA PHE A 72 0.25 -4.20 -2.27
C PHE A 72 1.36 -3.15 -2.15
N ASP A 73 1.35 -2.18 -3.05
CA ASP A 73 2.27 -1.06 -3.02
C ASP A 73 1.65 0.12 -2.25
N GLU A 74 2.46 0.82 -1.47
CA GLU A 74 2.06 1.99 -0.67
C GLU A 74 0.85 1.78 0.27
N PHE A 75 0.68 0.58 0.83
CA PHE A 75 -0.51 0.26 1.63
C PHE A 75 -0.71 1.11 2.89
N ASN A 76 0.32 1.80 3.37
CA ASN A 76 0.25 2.70 4.52
C ASN A 76 -0.45 4.04 4.25
N THR A 77 -0.94 4.27 3.02
CA THR A 77 -1.61 5.51 2.60
C THR A 77 -3.13 5.45 2.71
N THR A 78 -3.73 4.28 2.93
CA THR A 78 -5.19 4.13 3.12
C THR A 78 -5.58 4.10 4.59
N SER A 79 -6.77 4.62 4.90
CA SER A 79 -7.40 4.46 6.22
C SER A 79 -7.91 3.03 6.47
N ASN A 80 -8.02 2.21 5.41
CA ASN A 80 -8.57 0.85 5.46
C ASN A 80 -7.51 -0.23 5.77
N ILE A 81 -6.48 0.11 6.55
CA ILE A 81 -5.35 -0.80 6.82
C ILE A 81 -5.77 -2.08 7.55
N GLY A 82 -6.87 -2.05 8.31
CA GLY A 82 -7.43 -3.22 8.99
C GLY A 82 -7.85 -4.33 8.02
N LEU A 83 -8.48 -3.97 6.90
CA LEU A 83 -8.87 -4.93 5.86
C LEU A 83 -7.65 -5.55 5.19
N LEU A 84 -6.59 -4.77 4.96
CA LEU A 84 -5.34 -5.28 4.39
C LEU A 84 -4.62 -6.22 5.36
N LYS A 85 -4.67 -5.93 6.66
CA LYS A 85 -4.16 -6.83 7.71
C LYS A 85 -4.93 -8.15 7.72
N GLU A 86 -6.26 -8.11 7.61
CA GLU A 86 -7.09 -9.32 7.47
C GLU A 86 -6.63 -10.15 6.25
N ILE A 87 -6.53 -9.52 5.08
CA ILE A 87 -6.16 -10.20 3.83
C ILE A 87 -4.74 -10.79 3.90
N MET A 88 -3.76 -10.02 4.36
CA MET A 88 -2.36 -10.42 4.35
C MET A 88 -2.01 -11.43 5.45
N CYS A 89 -2.56 -11.25 6.65
CA CYS A 89 -2.17 -12.03 7.82
C CYS A 89 -3.16 -13.16 8.11
N GLU A 90 -4.46 -12.86 8.09
CA GLU A 90 -5.52 -13.83 8.45
C GLU A 90 -5.98 -14.64 7.22
N ARG A 91 -5.62 -14.19 6.02
CA ARG A 91 -6.00 -14.81 4.74
C ARG A 91 -7.51 -14.94 4.58
N THR A 92 -8.24 -13.94 5.07
CA THR A 92 -9.68 -13.82 4.88
C THR A 92 -10.04 -12.50 4.22
N LEU A 93 -11.21 -12.45 3.60
CA LEU A 93 -11.85 -11.22 3.13
C LEU A 93 -13.27 -11.19 3.70
N LEU A 94 -13.52 -10.28 4.65
CA LEU A 94 -14.80 -10.19 5.35
C LEU A 94 -15.18 -11.51 6.06
N GLY A 95 -14.19 -12.21 6.61
CA GLY A 95 -14.34 -13.49 7.28
C GLY A 95 -14.33 -14.74 6.39
N GLU A 96 -14.38 -14.58 5.06
CA GLU A 96 -14.32 -15.70 4.10
C GLU A 96 -12.88 -16.02 3.71
N ALA A 97 -12.50 -17.30 3.72
CA ALA A 97 -11.14 -17.74 3.45
C ALA A 97 -10.71 -17.49 1.99
N LEU A 98 -9.47 -17.00 1.82
CA LEU A 98 -8.88 -16.76 0.51
C LEU A 98 -8.24 -18.04 -0.07
N PRO A 99 -8.22 -18.21 -1.41
CA PRO A 99 -7.52 -19.31 -2.08
C PRO A 99 -6.09 -19.52 -1.58
N SER A 100 -5.69 -20.78 -1.42
CA SER A 100 -4.38 -21.16 -0.86
C SER A 100 -3.22 -20.85 -1.82
N ASN A 101 -3.48 -20.71 -3.11
CA ASN A 101 -2.48 -20.38 -4.13
C ASN A 101 -2.25 -18.86 -4.31
N MET A 102 -2.89 -18.01 -3.49
CA MET A 102 -2.58 -16.58 -3.44
C MET A 102 -1.36 -16.31 -2.55
N VAL A 103 -0.43 -15.50 -3.02
CA VAL A 103 0.76 -15.08 -2.26
C VAL A 103 0.75 -13.57 -2.12
N PHE A 104 0.77 -13.06 -0.90
CA PHE A 104 0.70 -11.62 -0.64
C PHE A 104 2.07 -11.04 -0.30
N LEU A 105 2.38 -9.92 -0.93
CA LEU A 105 3.56 -9.09 -0.70
C LEU A 105 3.11 -7.67 -0.40
N GLY A 106 3.78 -7.00 0.53
CA GLY A 106 3.53 -5.60 0.84
C GLY A 106 4.79 -4.76 0.66
N ALA A 107 4.64 -3.55 0.14
CA ALA A 107 5.66 -2.51 0.26
C ALA A 107 5.09 -1.31 1.01
N CYS A 108 5.92 -0.75 1.88
CA CYS A 108 5.64 0.48 2.59
C CYS A 108 6.73 1.50 2.29
N ASN A 109 6.31 2.75 2.10
CA ASN A 109 7.25 3.85 2.05
C ASN A 109 7.67 4.23 3.50
N PRO A 110 8.98 4.27 3.82
CA PRO A 110 9.46 4.67 5.14
C PRO A 110 9.03 6.11 5.46
N ARG A 111 8.71 6.36 6.74
CA ARG A 111 8.27 7.69 7.21
C ARG A 111 9.38 8.72 6.95
N ARG A 112 9.15 9.69 6.06
CA ARG A 112 10.04 10.84 5.89
C ARG A 112 9.72 11.90 6.96
N THR A 113 10.51 11.92 8.02
CA THR A 113 10.50 13.02 8.99
C THR A 113 11.11 14.25 8.32
N LYS A 114 10.38 15.37 8.22
CA LYS A 114 11.00 16.65 7.85
C LYS A 114 12.00 17.02 8.94
N THR A 115 13.30 16.95 8.65
CA THR A 115 14.31 17.70 9.41
C THR A 115 13.95 19.17 9.25
N LEU A 116 13.65 19.85 10.36
CA LEU A 116 13.43 21.29 10.39
C LEU A 116 14.69 21.97 9.87
N LYS A 117 14.75 22.28 8.57
CA LYS A 117 15.67 23.29 8.07
C LYS A 117 15.10 24.62 8.55
N ILE A 118 15.80 25.15 9.54
CA ILE A 118 15.63 26.48 10.12
C ILE A 118 15.45 27.49 8.99
N GLN A 119 14.48 28.38 9.20
CA GLN A 119 14.15 29.54 8.38
C GLN A 119 15.41 30.23 7.86
N LEU A 120 15.59 30.22 6.54
CA LEU A 120 16.30 31.30 5.87
C LEU A 120 15.42 31.75 4.71
N ASN A 121 15.10 33.04 4.80
CA ASN A 121 14.30 33.87 3.92
C ASN A 121 14.53 33.56 2.43
N ASP A 122 13.46 33.56 1.64
CA ASP A 122 13.27 34.65 0.69
C ASP A 122 11.87 34.60 0.07
N ASP A 123 11.20 35.74 0.21
CA ASP A 123 9.93 36.09 -0.40
C ASP A 123 10.10 36.17 -1.92
N ALA A 124 9.74 35.13 -2.66
CA ALA A 124 9.47 35.27 -4.09
C ALA A 124 8.60 34.12 -4.63
N TYR A 125 7.41 34.48 -5.14
CA TYR A 125 6.54 33.69 -6.02
C TYR A 125 5.79 32.48 -5.42
N ILE A 126 4.49 32.68 -5.19
CA ILE A 126 3.35 31.99 -5.84
C ILE A 126 2.14 32.18 -4.89
N GLY A 127 1.43 33.27 -5.12
CA GLY A 127 0.14 33.53 -4.50
C GLY A 127 -0.91 32.62 -5.10
N LEU A 128 -1.23 31.51 -4.43
CA LEU A 128 -2.46 30.72 -4.64
C LEU A 128 -2.77 29.76 -3.48
N ARG A 129 -2.06 29.86 -2.33
CA ARG A 129 -2.07 28.82 -1.29
C ARG A 129 -2.51 29.25 0.12
N LYS A 130 -2.95 30.49 0.35
CA LYS A 130 -3.34 30.91 1.71
C LYS A 130 -4.73 30.46 2.14
N THR A 131 -5.72 30.47 1.24
CA THR A 131 -7.12 30.26 1.63
C THR A 131 -7.46 28.81 2.00
N ARG A 132 -6.79 27.82 1.39
CA ARG A 132 -6.96 26.40 1.74
C ARG A 132 -6.26 26.03 3.05
N TYR A 133 -5.17 26.72 3.39
CA TYR A 133 -4.38 26.46 4.59
C TYR A 133 -5.09 26.96 5.85
N GLU A 134 -5.74 28.12 5.80
CA GLU A 134 -6.45 28.70 6.96
C GLU A 134 -7.74 27.94 7.31
N MET A 135 -8.47 27.43 6.30
CA MET A 135 -9.64 26.55 6.53
C MET A 135 -9.21 25.20 7.11
N GLN A 136 -8.05 24.68 6.70
CA GLN A 136 -7.49 23.45 7.21
C GLN A 136 -6.83 23.67 8.60
N GLU A 137 -6.32 24.84 8.94
CA GLU A 137 -5.85 25.13 10.31
C GLU A 137 -6.98 25.09 11.35
N ARG A 138 -8.18 25.58 11.01
CA ARG A 138 -9.34 25.55 11.93
C ARG A 138 -9.89 24.15 12.18
N LEU A 139 -9.83 23.27 11.18
CA LEU A 139 -10.26 21.87 11.31
C LEU A 139 -9.23 20.98 12.05
N TRP A 140 -7.98 21.45 12.20
CA TRP A 140 -6.84 20.63 12.64
C TRP A 140 -6.15 21.15 13.91
N ALA A 141 -6.84 21.97 14.71
CA ALA A 141 -6.31 22.57 15.95
C ALA A 141 -5.90 21.56 17.05
N GLY A 142 -6.09 20.25 16.83
CA GLY A 142 -5.73 19.19 17.78
C GLY A 142 -4.74 18.13 17.29
N VAL A 143 -4.24 18.17 16.03
CA VAL A 143 -3.41 17.08 15.50
C VAL A 143 -2.04 17.58 15.00
N ASN A 144 -1.02 16.86 15.48
CA ASN A 144 0.40 17.16 15.45
C ASN A 144 0.95 17.58 14.06
N ARG A 145 1.56 18.76 14.02
CA ARG A 145 1.90 19.61 12.85
C ARG A 145 3.04 19.14 11.90
N ARG A 146 3.32 17.84 11.72
CA ARG A 146 4.57 17.41 11.02
C ARG A 146 4.46 16.33 9.95
N LEU A 147 3.33 16.21 9.26
CA LEU A 147 3.20 15.24 8.18
C LEU A 147 2.94 15.94 6.84
N LEU A 148 3.72 15.58 5.82
CA LEU A 148 3.51 16.02 4.43
C LEU A 148 2.27 15.36 3.80
N TYR A 149 1.85 14.22 4.33
CA TYR A 149 0.63 13.51 4.00
C TYR A 149 0.25 12.56 5.15
N THR A 150 -1.02 12.22 5.26
CA THR A 150 -1.59 11.42 6.35
C THR A 150 -1.06 9.98 6.30
N VAL A 151 -0.45 9.52 7.39
CA VAL A 151 0.01 8.13 7.54
C VAL A 151 -0.66 7.55 8.77
N VAL A 152 -1.39 6.44 8.59
CA VAL A 152 -1.98 5.67 9.69
C VAL A 152 -0.91 4.71 10.21
N PRO A 153 -0.72 4.58 11.54
CA PRO A 153 0.19 3.59 12.10
C PRO A 153 -0.24 2.17 11.71
N ILE A 154 0.76 1.31 11.47
CA ILE A 154 0.52 -0.13 11.24
C ILE A 154 0.06 -0.71 12.59
N PRO A 155 -1.09 -1.39 12.65
CA PRO A 155 -1.52 -2.07 13.86
C PRO A 155 -0.54 -3.21 14.21
N GLU A 156 -0.26 -3.39 15.50
CA GLU A 156 0.53 -4.51 16.04
C GLU A 156 -0.14 -5.88 15.79
#